data_AF-R7WQR5-F1
#
_entry.id   AF-R7WQR5-F1
#
_cell.length_a   1.000
_cell.length_b   1.000
_cell.length_c   1.000
_cell.angle_alpha   90.00
_cell.angle_beta   90.00
_cell.angle_gamma   90.00
#
_symmetry.space_group_name_H-M   'P 1'
#
loop_
_entity.id
_entity.type
_entity.pdbx_description
1 polymer ?
#
loop_
_entity_poly.entity_id
_entity_poly.type
_entity_poly.pdbx_seq_one_letter_code
_entity_poly.pdbx_strand_id
1 'polypeptide(L)' 'MSDDATSGSSPEESPAEHDTHEPATSRARIDRARLARVFGDVLPSTTRDERSTGGARGADAEDEWLRSQKPPHHG' A
#
# COMPACT_ATOMS: atom_id res chain seq x y z
N MET A 1 20.55 51.86 18.18
CA MET A 1 20.26 50.99 17.02
C MET A 1 21.04 49.72 17.28
N SER A 2 20.34 48.65 17.66
CA SER A 2 20.93 47.34 17.95
C SER A 2 20.69 46.43 16.76
N ASP A 3 21.72 45.67 16.43
CA ASP A 3 21.83 44.91 15.19
C ASP A 3 20.82 43.75 15.13
N ASP A 4 20.20 43.65 13.96
CA ASP A 4 19.15 42.72 13.57
C ASP A 4 19.69 41.30 13.30
N ALA A 5 18.75 40.38 13.36
CA ALA A 5 18.90 38.95 13.49
C ALA A 5 19.58 38.22 12.31
N THR A 6 20.09 37.03 12.66
CA THR A 6 20.02 35.75 11.93
C THR A 6 19.85 35.79 10.40
N SER A 7 20.82 35.21 9.68
CA SER A 7 20.47 34.33 8.56
C SER A 7 21.68 33.46 8.21
N GLY A 8 21.68 32.24 8.75
CA GLY A 8 22.56 31.18 8.29
C GLY A 8 22.17 30.80 6.86
N SER A 9 23.00 31.15 5.88
CA SER A 9 22.99 30.47 4.58
C SER A 9 23.61 29.10 4.78
N SER A 10 22.77 28.07 4.84
CA SER A 10 23.18 26.69 4.57
C SER A 10 22.56 26.24 3.24
N PRO A 11 23.31 25.44 2.48
CA PRO A 11 23.19 25.32 1.03
C PRO A 11 21.95 24.56 0.62
N GLU A 12 21.58 24.76 -0.64
CA GLU A 12 20.61 23.98 -1.41
C GLU A 12 20.65 22.48 -1.04
N GLU A 13 19.57 21.98 -0.47
CA GLU A 13 19.22 20.57 -0.59
C GLU A 13 18.13 20.48 -1.65
N SER A 14 18.58 20.27 -2.89
CA SER A 14 17.74 19.69 -3.93
C SER A 14 17.11 18.41 -3.36
N PRO A 15 15.79 18.17 -3.48
CA PRO A 15 15.24 16.85 -3.22
C PRO A 15 15.78 15.91 -4.29
N ALA A 16 16.94 15.36 -3.96
CA ALA A 16 17.65 14.31 -4.63
C ALA A 16 16.65 13.17 -4.89
N GLU A 17 16.58 12.79 -6.16
CA GLU A 17 16.31 11.43 -6.58
C GLU A 17 14.98 10.85 -6.05
N HIS A 18 13.91 10.99 -6.84
CA HIS A 18 12.90 9.93 -6.84
C HIS A 18 13.65 8.62 -7.05
N ASP A 19 13.66 7.79 -6.00
CA ASP A 19 14.12 6.41 -5.99
C ASP A 19 13.78 5.80 -7.33
N THR A 20 14.81 5.65 -8.16
CA THR A 20 14.67 4.99 -9.45
C THR A 20 14.41 3.55 -9.08
N HIS A 21 13.13 3.21 -8.91
CA HIS A 21 12.67 1.85 -8.69
C HIS A 21 12.91 1.10 -10.00
N GLU A 22 14.18 0.82 -10.28
CA GLU A 22 14.55 -0.25 -11.16
C GLU A 22 14.26 -1.53 -10.40
N PRO A 23 13.17 -2.18 -10.79
CA PRO A 23 13.42 -3.55 -11.12
C PRO A 23 12.80 -3.87 -12.47
N ALA A 24 13.44 -3.43 -13.54
CA ALA A 24 13.21 -4.00 -14.87
C ALA A 24 13.38 -5.54 -14.89
N THR A 25 13.98 -6.14 -13.85
CA THR A 25 14.14 -7.59 -13.66
C THR A 25 13.23 -8.24 -12.59
N SER A 26 12.68 -7.53 -11.59
CA SER A 26 11.83 -8.16 -10.54
C SER A 26 10.45 -8.52 -11.06
N ARG A 27 9.95 -7.77 -12.05
CA ARG A 27 8.72 -8.11 -12.77
C ARG A 27 9.06 -8.90 -14.04
N ALA A 28 9.93 -9.90 -13.91
CA ALA A 28 10.12 -10.93 -14.92
C ALA A 28 8.73 -11.33 -15.42
N ARG A 29 8.48 -11.23 -16.74
CA ARG A 29 7.15 -11.40 -17.35
C ARG A 29 6.48 -12.64 -16.74
N ILE A 30 5.56 -12.42 -15.81
CA ILE A 30 4.92 -13.51 -15.09
C ILE A 30 4.15 -14.32 -16.13
N ASP A 31 4.38 -15.62 -16.15
CA ASP A 31 3.70 -16.53 -17.06
C ASP A 31 2.18 -16.38 -16.92
N ARG A 32 1.51 -16.08 -18.03
CA ARG A 32 0.06 -15.95 -18.10
C ARG A 32 -0.63 -17.23 -17.61
N ALA A 33 -0.08 -18.41 -17.90
CA ALA A 33 -0.64 -19.68 -17.44
C ALA A 33 -0.60 -19.81 -15.92
N ARG A 34 0.46 -19.27 -15.28
CA ARG A 34 0.58 -19.24 -13.81
C ARG A 34 -0.45 -18.31 -13.17
N LEU A 35 -0.72 -17.16 -13.78
CA LEU A 35 -1.75 -16.24 -13.32
C LEU A 35 -3.15 -16.83 -13.48
N ALA A 36 -3.43 -17.42 -14.64
CA ALA A 36 -4.72 -18.07 -14.93
C ALA A 36 -5.02 -19.24 -13.97
N ARG A 37 -4.00 -19.98 -13.52
CA ARG A 37 -4.17 -21.04 -12.51
C ARG A 37 -4.74 -20.50 -11.18
N VAL A 38 -4.37 -19.28 -10.78
CA VAL A 38 -4.76 -18.69 -9.49
C VAL A 38 -6.04 -17.87 -9.61
N PHE A 39 -6.14 -17.06 -10.66
CA PHE A 39 -7.23 -16.08 -10.83
C PHE A 39 -8.29 -16.50 -11.85
N GLY A 40 -8.04 -17.55 -12.64
CA GLY A 40 -8.84 -17.92 -13.80
C GLY A 40 -8.49 -17.11 -15.04
N ASP A 41 -9.05 -17.53 -16.18
CA ASP A 41 -8.90 -16.83 -17.46
C ASP A 41 -9.91 -15.68 -17.66
N VAL A 42 -11.01 -15.70 -16.90
CA VAL A 42 -12.14 -14.76 -17.01
C VAL A 42 -12.25 -13.96 -15.72
N LEU A 43 -12.19 -12.62 -15.84
CA LEU A 43 -12.45 -11.74 -14.72
C LEU A 43 -13.95 -11.74 -14.37
N PRO A 44 -14.30 -11.68 -13.07
CA PRO A 44 -15.69 -11.47 -12.66
C PRO A 44 -16.28 -10.20 -13.27
N SER A 45 -17.57 -10.22 -13.59
CA SER A 45 -18.29 -9.05 -14.11
C SER A 45 -18.51 -7.94 -13.07
N THR A 46 -18.21 -8.22 -11.81
CA THR A 46 -18.36 -7.30 -10.67
C THR A 46 -17.06 -7.19 -9.90
N THR A 47 -16.74 -6.00 -9.39
CA THR A 47 -15.56 -5.79 -8.54
C THR A 47 -15.76 -6.38 -7.13
N ARG A 48 -14.72 -6.40 -6.29
CA ARG A 48 -14.85 -6.84 -4.89
C ARG A 48 -15.81 -5.94 -4.11
N ASP A 49 -15.77 -4.63 -4.35
CA ASP A 49 -16.56 -3.64 -3.62
C ASP A 49 -18.07 -3.74 -3.93
N GLU A 50 -18.41 -4.19 -5.14
CA GLU A 50 -19.80 -4.43 -5.56
C GLU A 50 -20.38 -5.76 -5.05
N ARG A 51 -19.52 -6.72 -4.70
CA ARG A 51 -19.97 -8.02 -4.19
C ARG A 51 -20.41 -7.86 -2.74
N SER A 52 -21.63 -8.28 -2.44
CA SER A 52 -22.09 -8.37 -1.05
C SER A 52 -21.15 -9.29 -0.27
N THR A 53 -20.60 -8.77 0.83
CA THR A 53 -19.71 -9.51 1.74
C THR A 53 -20.42 -10.66 2.48
N GLY A 54 -21.72 -10.87 2.24
CA GLY A 54 -22.58 -11.85 2.94
C GLY A 54 -22.27 -13.33 2.68
N GLY A 55 -21.17 -13.66 2.02
CA GLY A 55 -20.70 -15.02 1.82
C GLY A 55 -19.84 -15.52 2.99
N ALA A 56 -20.48 -16.17 3.96
CA ALA A 56 -19.89 -17.06 4.97
C ALA A 56 -19.20 -16.48 6.22
N ARG A 57 -19.01 -15.17 6.38
CA ARG A 57 -18.67 -14.57 7.69
C ARG A 57 -19.79 -13.64 8.12
N GLY A 58 -20.51 -14.02 9.17
CA GLY A 58 -21.50 -13.16 9.80
C GLY A 58 -20.84 -11.88 10.32
N ALA A 59 -21.61 -10.81 10.47
CA ALA A 59 -21.12 -9.49 10.91
C ALA A 59 -20.23 -9.57 12.16
N ASP A 60 -20.53 -10.51 13.07
CA ASP A 60 -19.77 -10.75 14.30
C ASP A 60 -18.31 -11.18 14.05
N ALA A 61 -18.04 -11.92 12.96
CA ALA A 61 -16.70 -12.41 12.63
C ALA A 61 -15.80 -11.32 12.03
N GLU A 62 -16.38 -10.38 11.29
CA GLU A 62 -15.67 -9.23 10.72
C GLU A 62 -15.25 -8.25 11.83
N ASP A 63 -16.18 -8.02 12.75
CA ASP A 63 -15.98 -7.21 13.94
C ASP A 63 -14.87 -7.74 14.86
N GLU A 64 -14.85 -9.06 15.09
CA GLU A 64 -13.82 -9.72 15.90
C GLU A 64 -12.42 -9.63 15.26
N TRP A 65 -12.34 -9.78 13.94
CA TRP A 65 -11.09 -9.59 13.21
C TRP A 65 -10.56 -8.16 13.35
N LEU A 66 -11.42 -7.15 13.21
CA LEU A 66 -11.02 -5.74 13.33
C LEU A 66 -10.50 -5.40 14.73
N ARG A 67 -11.13 -5.91 15.79
CA ARG A 67 -10.66 -5.71 17.18
C ARG A 67 -9.28 -6.33 17.41
N SER A 68 -8.98 -7.43 16.73
CA SER A 68 -7.70 -8.14 16.82
C SER A 68 -6.56 -7.45 16.08
N GLN A 69 -6.85 -6.50 15.17
CA GLN A 69 -5.83 -5.73 14.44
C GLN A 69 -5.30 -4.52 15.21
N LYS A 70 -5.67 -4.33 16.49
CA LYS A 70 -5.16 -3.22 17.30
C LYS A 70 -3.68 -3.42 17.61
N PRO A 71 -2.79 -2.49 17.22
CA PRO A 71 -1.38 -2.55 17.58
C PRO A 71 -1.20 -2.61 19.10
N PRO A 72 -0.23 -3.38 19.61
CA PRO A 72 0.05 -3.38 21.03
C PRO A 72 0.40 -1.97 21.49
N HIS A 73 -0.20 -1.52 22.59
CA HIS A 73 0.24 -0.30 23.25
C HIS A 73 1.66 -0.54 23.76
N HIS A 74 2.65 0.03 23.07
CA HIS A 74 4.00 0.09 23.57
C HIS A 74 3.96 0.88 24.88
N GLY A 75 4.27 0.19 25.98
CA GLY A 75 4.43 0.77 27.32
C GLY A 75 5.78 1.44 27.49
#